data_AF-A0A7H8W3K7-F1
#
_entry.id   AF-A0A7H8W3K7-F1
#
_cell.length_a   1.000
_cell.length_b   1.000
_cell.length_c   1.000
_cell.angle_alpha   90.00
_cell.angle_beta   90.00
_cell.angle_gamma   90.00
#
_symmetry.space_group_name_H-M   'P 1'
#
loop_
_entity.id
_entity.type
_entity.pdbx_description
1 polymer ?
#
loop_
_entity_poly.entity_id
_entity_poly.type
_entity_poly.pdbx_seq_one_letter_code
_entity_poly.pdbx_strand_id
1 'polypeptide(L)'
;MHKIETLKLRNENLNSKHFLNLPDDTPYGNLNLKWLDVVQRFDSINDLISDLDKYFKIINIKDANVETANFISDFFYKEKFTIEQIFYWLRKSTDELISLLYVLDYHNLNGEYPTNIKIDCIGFLLSSTNFYVDFVNKYNHLLTILNEVTNAYKHSFVNSEVHSYHGVDYPIAYAYSLKRNTTENSPQFYSVAVNDFIIDYCRFLRDIKYLIQIFELED
;
A
#
# COMPACT_ATOMS: atom_id res chain seq x y z
N MET A 1 -9.88 -13.70 -2.80
CA MET A 1 -9.02 -12.52 -3.12
C MET A 1 -7.55 -12.89 -3.09
N HIS A 2 -6.70 -12.27 -3.93
CA HIS A 2 -5.23 -12.47 -3.98
C HIS A 2 -4.56 -12.04 -2.67
N LYS A 3 -3.43 -12.67 -2.34
CA LYS A 3 -2.61 -12.37 -1.15
C LYS A 3 -1.26 -11.80 -1.56
N ILE A 4 -0.69 -10.95 -0.71
CA ILE A 4 0.65 -10.40 -0.89
C ILE A 4 1.66 -11.38 -0.32
N GLU A 5 2.12 -12.31 -1.15
CA GLU A 5 3.09 -13.34 -0.75
C GLU A 5 4.49 -13.10 -1.35
N THR A 6 4.72 -11.90 -1.90
CA THR A 6 5.97 -11.55 -2.59
C THR A 6 7.17 -11.49 -1.65
N LEU A 7 6.98 -11.05 -0.40
CA LEU A 7 8.06 -10.90 0.57
C LEU A 7 8.20 -12.12 1.50
N LYS A 8 7.07 -12.72 1.84
CA LYS A 8 6.93 -13.84 2.78
C LYS A 8 5.63 -14.58 2.48
N LEU A 9 5.65 -15.91 2.56
CA LEU A 9 4.44 -16.71 2.37
C LEU A 9 3.50 -16.59 3.58
N ARG A 10 2.19 -16.65 3.34
CA ARG A 10 1.21 -16.58 4.44
C ARG A 10 1.39 -17.76 5.40
N ASN A 11 1.29 -17.49 6.70
CA ASN A 11 1.48 -18.44 7.80
C ASN A 11 2.91 -19.00 7.91
N GLU A 12 3.85 -18.51 7.11
CA GLU A 12 5.24 -18.83 7.34
C GLU A 12 5.74 -18.12 8.61
N ASN A 13 6.65 -18.74 9.36
CA ASN A 13 7.36 -18.04 10.43
C ASN A 13 8.42 -17.12 9.83
N LEU A 14 8.58 -15.93 10.43
CA LEU A 14 9.72 -15.07 10.10
C LEU A 14 11.02 -15.81 10.49
N ASN A 15 11.98 -15.83 9.58
CA ASN A 15 13.27 -16.53 9.70
C ASN A 15 14.30 -15.87 8.78
N SER A 16 15.56 -16.30 8.85
CA SER A 16 16.71 -15.68 8.19
C SER A 16 16.54 -15.45 6.68
N LYS A 17 15.77 -16.29 5.97
CA LYS A 17 15.57 -16.13 4.52
C LYS A 17 14.77 -14.87 4.12
N HIS A 18 14.11 -14.23 5.09
CA HIS A 18 13.33 -13.02 4.89
C HIS A 18 14.13 -11.74 5.17
N PHE A 19 15.34 -11.89 5.70
CA PHE A 19 16.28 -10.80 5.92
C PHE A 19 16.99 -10.51 4.60
N LEU A 20 17.33 -9.25 4.41
CA LEU A 20 18.34 -8.85 3.44
C LEU A 20 19.64 -8.63 4.22
N ASN A 21 20.80 -8.62 3.55
CA ASN A 21 22.07 -8.25 4.19
C ASN A 21 22.32 -6.74 4.09
N LEU A 22 21.47 -5.91 4.71
CA LEU A 22 21.62 -4.45 4.68
C LEU A 22 22.48 -3.93 5.84
N PRO A 23 23.03 -2.71 5.76
CA PRO A 23 23.77 -2.11 6.86
C PRO A 23 22.95 -1.98 8.16
N ASP A 24 23.53 -2.38 9.28
CA ASP A 24 22.90 -2.37 10.60
C ASP A 24 23.33 -1.21 11.50
N ASP A 25 24.51 -0.63 11.25
CA ASP A 25 25.03 0.57 11.92
C ASP A 25 25.08 1.76 10.94
N THR A 26 23.98 2.53 10.90
CA THR A 26 23.85 3.72 10.06
C THR A 26 23.34 4.92 10.88
N PRO A 27 23.48 6.17 10.40
CA PRO A 27 22.85 7.32 11.03
C PRO A 27 21.32 7.24 11.16
N TYR A 28 20.68 6.37 10.37
CA TYR A 28 19.24 6.10 10.38
C TYR A 28 18.86 4.85 11.19
N GLY A 29 19.81 4.26 11.91
CA GLY A 29 19.65 3.01 12.62
C GLY A 29 19.83 1.79 11.72
N ASN A 30 19.26 0.66 12.15
CA ASN A 30 19.44 -0.62 11.47
C ASN A 30 18.47 -0.75 10.28
N LEU A 31 19.02 -0.76 9.06
CA LEU A 31 18.22 -0.83 7.83
C LEU A 31 17.61 -2.22 7.60
N ASN A 32 18.19 -3.28 8.16
CA ASN A 32 17.55 -4.60 8.16
C ASN A 32 16.28 -4.60 8.99
N LEU A 33 16.26 -3.95 10.16
CA LEU A 33 15.04 -3.86 10.96
C LEU A 33 13.96 -3.06 10.22
N LYS A 34 14.33 -2.01 9.49
CA LYS A 34 13.40 -1.27 8.62
C LYS A 34 12.76 -2.17 7.56
N TRP A 35 13.56 -3.02 6.93
CA TRP A 35 13.07 -4.01 5.97
C TRP A 35 12.12 -5.03 6.62
N LEU A 36 12.47 -5.57 7.78
CA LEU A 36 11.65 -6.56 8.49
C LEU A 36 10.31 -5.99 8.93
N ASP A 37 10.27 -4.74 9.41
CA ASP A 37 9.02 -4.07 9.75
C ASP A 37 8.07 -4.01 8.55
N VAL A 38 8.60 -3.77 7.36
CA VAL A 38 7.83 -3.81 6.11
C VAL A 38 7.32 -5.22 5.83
N VAL A 39 8.19 -6.25 5.92
CA VAL A 39 7.79 -7.66 5.72
C VAL A 39 6.66 -8.06 6.66
N GLN A 40 6.78 -7.78 7.95
CA GLN A 40 5.77 -8.12 8.97
C GLN A 40 4.45 -7.38 8.75
N ARG A 41 4.51 -6.14 8.28
CA ARG A 41 3.30 -5.38 7.96
C ARG A 41 2.53 -5.99 6.80
N PHE A 42 3.20 -6.58 5.82
CA PHE A 42 2.51 -7.29 4.74
C PHE A 42 1.79 -8.56 5.21
N ASP A 43 2.28 -9.23 6.27
CA ASP A 43 1.49 -10.28 6.93
C ASP A 43 0.19 -9.72 7.51
N SER A 44 0.27 -8.58 8.20
CA SER A 44 -0.92 -7.92 8.77
C SER A 44 -1.90 -7.48 7.69
N ILE A 45 -1.41 -6.99 6.55
CA ILE A 45 -2.25 -6.63 5.40
C ILE A 45 -2.94 -7.88 4.83
N ASN A 46 -2.27 -9.03 4.80
CA ASN A 46 -2.88 -10.29 4.33
C ASN A 46 -4.05 -10.75 5.20
N ASP A 47 -4.00 -10.48 6.51
CA ASP A 47 -5.12 -10.73 7.42
C ASP A 47 -6.28 -9.78 7.13
N LEU A 48 -6.03 -8.48 6.94
CA LEU A 48 -7.05 -7.52 6.51
C LEU A 48 -7.71 -7.91 5.18
N ILE A 49 -6.93 -8.38 4.21
CA ILE A 49 -7.45 -8.91 2.93
C ILE A 49 -8.33 -10.15 3.19
N SER A 50 -8.03 -10.98 4.19
CA SER A 50 -8.87 -12.14 4.53
C SER A 50 -10.20 -11.71 5.11
N ASP A 51 -10.15 -10.74 6.02
CA ASP A 51 -11.34 -10.16 6.62
C ASP A 51 -12.22 -9.47 5.59
N LEU A 52 -11.63 -8.72 4.66
CA LEU A 52 -12.35 -8.10 3.56
C LEU A 52 -13.09 -9.13 2.69
N ASP A 53 -12.43 -10.22 2.29
CA ASP A 53 -13.05 -11.31 1.51
C ASP A 53 -14.21 -11.96 2.29
N LYS A 54 -14.07 -12.11 3.61
CA LYS A 54 -15.13 -12.62 4.50
C LYS A 54 -16.31 -11.65 4.60
N TYR A 55 -16.06 -10.37 4.83
CA TYR A 55 -17.11 -9.35 4.96
C TYR A 55 -17.90 -9.20 3.66
N PHE A 56 -17.20 -9.14 2.52
CA PHE A 56 -17.83 -9.08 1.21
C PHE A 56 -18.78 -10.26 0.94
N LYS A 57 -18.37 -11.48 1.31
CA LYS A 57 -19.21 -12.68 1.17
C LYS A 57 -20.47 -12.63 2.05
N ILE A 58 -20.35 -12.10 3.27
CA ILE A 58 -21.50 -11.95 4.19
C ILE A 58 -22.50 -10.94 3.64
N ILE A 59 -22.01 -9.81 3.14
CA ILE A 59 -22.86 -8.74 2.58
C ILE A 59 -23.66 -9.23 1.37
N ASN A 60 -23.07 -10.10 0.54
CA ASN A 60 -23.67 -10.57 -0.70
C ASN A 60 -24.51 -11.87 -0.58
N ILE A 61 -24.97 -12.23 0.63
CA ILE A 61 -25.89 -13.37 0.82
C ILE A 61 -27.26 -13.03 0.20
N LYS A 62 -27.72 -13.83 -0.77
CA LYS A 62 -28.86 -13.51 -1.65
C LYS A 62 -30.27 -13.68 -1.05
N ASP A 63 -30.41 -14.17 0.17
CA ASP A 63 -31.71 -14.49 0.79
C ASP A 63 -31.85 -13.93 2.22
N ALA A 64 -31.46 -12.66 2.42
CA ALA A 64 -31.53 -12.02 3.72
C ALA A 64 -32.98 -11.68 4.13
N ASN A 65 -33.44 -12.23 5.26
CA ASN A 65 -34.65 -11.72 5.94
C ASN A 65 -34.33 -10.40 6.69
N VAL A 66 -35.31 -9.79 7.35
CA VAL A 66 -35.13 -8.49 8.05
C VAL A 66 -34.05 -8.57 9.16
N GLU A 67 -33.97 -9.68 9.90
CA GLU A 67 -32.93 -9.89 10.92
C GLU A 67 -31.54 -10.03 10.27
N THR A 68 -31.44 -10.77 9.17
CA THR A 68 -30.22 -10.89 8.37
C THR A 68 -29.80 -9.54 7.78
N ALA A 69 -30.74 -8.68 7.38
CA ALA A 69 -30.45 -7.35 6.85
C ALA A 69 -29.83 -6.42 7.91
N ASN A 70 -30.35 -6.43 9.15
CA ASN A 70 -29.75 -5.67 10.26
C ASN A 70 -28.35 -6.19 10.58
N PHE A 71 -28.14 -7.51 10.59
CA PHE A 71 -26.83 -8.12 10.79
C PHE A 71 -25.84 -7.75 9.67
N ILE A 72 -26.28 -7.74 8.40
CA ILE A 72 -25.46 -7.36 7.24
C ILE A 72 -25.03 -5.88 7.32
N SER A 73 -25.87 -4.99 7.86
CA SER A 73 -25.56 -3.55 7.98
C SER A 73 -24.22 -3.28 8.67
N ASP A 74 -23.91 -4.02 9.74
CA ASP A 74 -22.65 -3.91 10.48
C ASP A 74 -21.43 -4.28 9.63
N PHE A 75 -21.60 -5.15 8.63
CA PHE A 75 -20.50 -5.59 7.77
C PHE A 75 -20.16 -4.57 6.68
N PHE A 76 -21.11 -3.75 6.23
CA PHE A 76 -20.82 -2.69 5.25
C PHE A 76 -19.79 -1.68 5.75
N TYR A 77 -19.88 -1.26 7.02
CA TYR A 77 -18.88 -0.37 7.61
C TYR A 77 -17.54 -1.08 7.84
N LYS A 78 -17.58 -2.34 8.29
CA LYS A 78 -16.36 -3.14 8.48
C LYS A 78 -15.62 -3.32 7.15
N GLU A 79 -16.32 -3.61 6.07
CA GLU A 79 -15.74 -3.71 4.73
C GLU A 79 -15.02 -2.42 4.34
N LYS A 80 -15.72 -1.27 4.42
CA LYS A 80 -15.17 0.04 4.04
C LYS A 80 -13.93 0.40 4.85
N PHE A 81 -14.00 0.30 6.17
CA PHE A 81 -12.85 0.61 7.03
C PHE A 81 -11.71 -0.39 6.85
N THR A 82 -12.01 -1.64 6.48
CA THR A 82 -10.97 -2.63 6.15
C THR A 82 -10.26 -2.24 4.86
N ILE A 83 -11.00 -1.81 3.83
CA ILE A 83 -10.41 -1.29 2.59
C ILE A 83 -9.53 -0.07 2.87
N GLU A 84 -10.02 0.90 3.65
CA GLU A 84 -9.25 2.08 4.03
C GLU A 84 -7.94 1.71 4.74
N GLN A 85 -8.01 0.78 5.71
CA GLN A 85 -6.84 0.27 6.42
C GLN A 85 -5.86 -0.45 5.50
N ILE A 86 -6.34 -1.28 4.55
CA ILE A 86 -5.48 -1.93 3.56
C ILE A 86 -4.72 -0.86 2.78
N PHE A 87 -5.41 0.12 2.19
CA PHE A 87 -4.77 1.17 1.40
C PHE A 87 -3.81 2.05 2.23
N TYR A 88 -4.16 2.36 3.48
CA TYR A 88 -3.28 3.06 4.42
C TYR A 88 -1.97 2.30 4.64
N TRP A 89 -2.05 1.00 4.97
CA TRP A 89 -0.87 0.19 5.25
C TRP A 89 -0.03 -0.07 4.00
N LEU A 90 -0.67 -0.25 2.84
CA LEU A 90 0.03 -0.32 1.55
C LEU A 90 0.81 0.97 1.30
N ARG A 91 0.17 2.12 1.48
CA ARG A 91 0.82 3.43 1.30
C ARG A 91 2.00 3.62 2.22
N LYS A 92 1.82 3.39 3.52
CA LYS A 92 2.88 3.52 4.51
C LYS A 92 4.08 2.62 4.19
N SER A 93 3.81 1.37 3.80
CA SER A 93 4.86 0.42 3.39
C SER A 93 5.60 0.88 2.16
N THR A 94 4.86 1.40 1.16
CA THR A 94 5.47 1.94 -0.05
C THR A 94 6.37 3.14 0.26
N ASP A 95 5.93 4.09 1.08
CA ASP A 95 6.73 5.26 1.45
C ASP A 95 8.02 4.85 2.20
N GLU A 96 7.94 3.86 3.09
CA GLU A 96 9.11 3.32 3.78
C GLU A 96 10.08 2.60 2.82
N LEU A 97 9.57 1.82 1.85
CA LEU A 97 10.41 1.16 0.84
C LEU A 97 11.09 2.18 -0.09
N ILE A 98 10.38 3.25 -0.47
CA ILE A 98 10.93 4.35 -1.27
C ILE A 98 12.05 5.04 -0.50
N SER A 99 11.81 5.37 0.77
CA SER A 99 12.82 5.97 1.65
C SER A 99 14.05 5.08 1.78
N LEU A 100 13.84 3.77 2.00
CA LEU A 100 14.93 2.80 2.13
C LEU A 100 15.76 2.72 0.84
N LEU A 101 15.11 2.61 -0.32
CA LEU A 101 15.77 2.60 -1.62
C LEU A 101 16.60 3.88 -1.83
N TYR A 102 16.07 5.05 -1.47
CA TYR A 102 16.80 6.31 -1.57
C TYR A 102 18.06 6.33 -0.71
N VAL A 103 17.97 5.90 0.54
CA VAL A 103 19.12 5.87 1.47
C VAL A 103 20.22 4.93 0.96
N LEU A 104 19.84 3.74 0.49
CA LEU A 104 20.79 2.75 -0.03
C LEU A 104 21.46 3.22 -1.33
N ASP A 105 20.69 3.71 -2.29
CA ASP A 105 21.22 4.22 -3.56
C ASP A 105 22.14 5.42 -3.35
N TYR A 106 21.76 6.35 -2.46
CA TYR A 106 22.60 7.49 -2.11
C TYR A 106 23.93 7.05 -1.50
N HIS A 107 23.90 6.10 -0.55
CA HIS A 107 25.14 5.56 0.03
C HIS A 107 26.00 4.89 -1.04
N ASN A 108 25.42 4.05 -1.88
CA ASN A 108 26.15 3.37 -2.95
C ASN A 108 26.83 4.35 -3.92
N LEU A 109 26.18 5.47 -4.24
CA LEU A 109 26.73 6.47 -5.17
C LEU A 109 27.77 7.40 -4.54
N ASN A 110 27.63 7.73 -3.25
CA ASN A 110 28.43 8.78 -2.62
C ASN A 110 29.43 8.26 -1.57
N GLY A 111 29.33 6.99 -1.15
CA GLY A 111 30.10 6.41 -0.06
C GLY A 111 29.69 6.87 1.35
N GLU A 112 28.71 7.78 1.45
CA GLU A 112 28.16 8.30 2.71
C GLU A 112 26.64 8.27 2.70
N TYR A 113 26.03 8.20 3.89
CA TYR A 113 24.57 8.29 4.03
C TYR A 113 24.09 9.74 3.84
N PRO A 114 22.88 9.96 3.29
CA PRO A 114 22.37 11.30 3.13
C PRO A 114 22.16 11.97 4.51
N THR A 115 22.27 13.29 4.56
CA THR A 115 21.87 14.06 5.76
C THR A 115 20.36 14.35 5.80
N ASN A 116 19.70 14.28 4.63
CA ASN A 116 18.26 14.44 4.48
C ASN A 116 17.72 13.51 3.38
N ILE A 117 16.64 12.79 3.67
CA ILE A 117 15.97 11.89 2.72
C ILE A 117 15.05 12.73 1.84
N LYS A 118 15.48 13.02 0.60
CA LYS A 118 14.71 13.90 -0.32
C LYS A 118 13.54 13.21 -1.00
N ILE A 119 13.60 11.88 -1.14
CA ILE A 119 12.56 11.06 -1.76
C ILE A 119 12.12 10.05 -0.70
N ASP A 120 11.17 10.45 0.14
CA ASP A 120 10.71 9.67 1.30
C ASP A 120 9.29 9.10 1.14
N CYS A 121 8.59 9.45 0.06
CA CYS A 121 7.24 9.00 -0.19
C CYS A 121 6.89 8.98 -1.68
N ILE A 122 5.76 8.33 -2.02
CA ILE A 122 5.26 8.26 -3.40
C ILE A 122 5.11 9.67 -4.01
N GLY A 123 4.70 10.66 -3.23
CA GLY A 123 4.50 12.03 -3.71
C GLY A 123 5.80 12.62 -4.27
N PHE A 124 6.90 12.53 -3.52
CA PHE A 124 8.20 12.98 -3.99
C PHE A 124 8.77 12.09 -5.09
N LEU A 125 8.56 10.77 -5.01
CA LEU A 125 9.00 9.83 -6.05
C LEU A 125 8.37 10.16 -7.41
N LEU A 126 7.04 10.37 -7.46
CA LEU A 126 6.32 10.71 -8.68
C LEU A 126 6.70 12.08 -9.24
N SER A 127 7.18 12.99 -8.39
CA SER A 127 7.67 14.32 -8.82
C SER A 127 9.13 14.33 -9.28
N SER A 128 9.87 13.24 -9.02
CA SER A 128 11.29 13.14 -9.35
C SER A 128 11.47 12.86 -10.84
N THR A 129 12.41 13.56 -11.47
CA THR A 129 12.73 13.36 -12.90
C THR A 129 13.93 12.44 -13.13
N ASN A 130 14.69 12.10 -12.07
CA ASN A 130 16.02 11.49 -12.22
C ASN A 130 16.19 10.21 -11.39
N PHE A 131 15.30 9.92 -10.44
CA PHE A 131 15.45 8.78 -9.52
C PHE A 131 14.64 7.58 -10.01
N TYR A 132 15.32 6.51 -10.41
CA TYR A 132 14.70 5.26 -10.91
C TYR A 132 13.58 5.48 -11.94
N VAL A 133 13.82 6.35 -12.92
CA VAL A 133 12.81 6.85 -13.88
C VAL A 133 12.05 5.73 -14.57
N ASP A 134 12.73 4.69 -15.07
CA ASP A 134 12.07 3.57 -15.75
C ASP A 134 11.15 2.76 -14.83
N PHE A 135 11.57 2.56 -13.58
CA PHE A 135 10.76 1.91 -12.55
C PHE A 135 9.54 2.76 -12.17
N VAL A 136 9.74 4.07 -11.99
CA VAL A 136 8.64 5.02 -11.69
C VAL A 136 7.64 5.05 -12.84
N ASN A 137 8.11 5.11 -14.09
CA ASN A 137 7.26 5.09 -15.27
C ASN A 137 6.47 3.79 -15.39
N LYS A 138 7.11 2.64 -15.13
CA LYS A 138 6.46 1.33 -15.14
C LYS A 138 5.30 1.23 -14.14
N TYR A 139 5.45 1.83 -12.96
CA TYR A 139 4.46 1.76 -11.87
C TYR A 139 3.68 3.06 -11.64
N ASN A 140 3.77 4.03 -12.56
CA ASN A 140 3.21 5.36 -12.39
C ASN A 140 1.71 5.33 -12.07
N HIS A 141 0.94 4.54 -12.81
CA HIS A 141 -0.50 4.41 -12.59
C HIS A 141 -0.82 3.84 -11.21
N LEU A 142 -0.20 2.72 -10.84
CA LEU A 142 -0.39 2.07 -9.52
C LEU A 142 -0.07 3.04 -8.37
N LEU A 143 1.09 3.70 -8.44
CA LEU A 143 1.55 4.62 -7.41
C LEU A 143 0.66 5.86 -7.31
N THR A 144 0.22 6.39 -8.45
CA THR A 144 -0.73 7.51 -8.49
C THR A 144 -2.05 7.12 -7.86
N ILE A 145 -2.64 5.98 -8.21
CA ILE A 145 -3.88 5.50 -7.60
C ILE A 145 -3.72 5.33 -6.09
N LEU A 146 -2.63 4.70 -5.61
CA LEU A 146 -2.37 4.56 -4.18
C LEU A 146 -2.29 5.93 -3.48
N ASN A 147 -1.62 6.91 -4.10
CA ASN A 147 -1.50 8.27 -3.58
C ASN A 147 -2.84 8.98 -3.50
N GLU A 148 -3.61 8.97 -4.59
CA GLU A 148 -4.86 9.72 -4.65
C GLU A 148 -5.95 9.09 -3.77
N VAL A 149 -6.10 7.76 -3.76
CA VAL A 149 -7.08 7.08 -2.91
C VAL A 149 -6.78 7.33 -1.42
N THR A 150 -5.52 7.17 -1.01
CA THR A 150 -5.15 7.40 0.41
C THR A 150 -5.24 8.87 0.81
N ASN A 151 -4.94 9.80 -0.10
CA ASN A 151 -5.13 11.22 0.16
C ASN A 151 -6.61 11.59 0.24
N ALA A 152 -7.48 10.96 -0.57
CA ALA A 152 -8.92 11.14 -0.46
C ALA A 152 -9.44 10.68 0.91
N TYR A 153 -9.02 9.50 1.38
CA TYR A 153 -9.38 8.99 2.71
C TYR A 153 -8.95 9.93 3.85
N LYS A 154 -7.73 10.49 3.78
CA LYS A 154 -7.20 11.34 4.86
C LYS A 154 -7.68 12.79 4.83
N HIS A 155 -7.90 13.36 3.64
CA HIS A 155 -7.95 14.81 3.47
C HIS A 155 -9.18 15.33 2.73
N SER A 156 -9.90 14.49 1.98
CA SER A 156 -11.05 14.95 1.19
C SER A 156 -12.30 15.01 2.05
N PHE A 157 -12.84 16.23 2.24
CA PHE A 157 -14.06 16.47 3.00
C PHE A 157 -15.28 15.78 2.38
N VAL A 158 -15.30 15.67 1.04
CA VAL A 158 -16.42 15.08 0.30
C VAL A 158 -16.32 13.55 0.17
N ASN A 159 -15.28 12.92 0.75
CA ASN A 159 -15.10 11.48 0.59
C ASN A 159 -16.26 10.66 1.15
N SER A 160 -17.02 11.18 2.12
CA SER A 160 -18.21 10.52 2.68
C SER A 160 -19.29 10.19 1.64
N GLU A 161 -19.31 10.88 0.50
CA GLU A 161 -20.24 10.61 -0.61
C GLU A 161 -20.09 9.18 -1.15
N VAL A 162 -18.93 8.55 -0.98
CA VAL A 162 -18.70 7.16 -1.44
C VAL A 162 -19.29 6.11 -0.50
N HIS A 163 -19.83 6.50 0.66
CA HIS A 163 -20.39 5.56 1.63
C HIS A 163 -21.65 4.84 1.14
N SER A 164 -22.32 5.31 0.09
CA SER A 164 -23.45 4.59 -0.50
C SER A 164 -23.03 3.55 -1.55
N TYR A 165 -21.74 3.51 -1.92
CA TYR A 165 -21.23 2.62 -2.96
C TYR A 165 -20.73 1.30 -2.38
N HIS A 166 -20.95 0.23 -3.15
CA HIS A 166 -20.54 -1.13 -2.84
C HIS A 166 -20.27 -1.91 -4.13
N GLY A 167 -19.31 -2.82 -4.10
CA GLY A 167 -19.01 -3.68 -5.25
C GLY A 167 -20.01 -4.82 -5.38
N VAL A 168 -20.40 -5.18 -6.61
CA VAL A 168 -21.38 -6.26 -6.85
C VAL A 168 -20.70 -7.63 -6.90
N ASP A 169 -19.65 -7.76 -7.71
CA ASP A 169 -18.99 -9.05 -7.96
C ASP A 169 -17.72 -9.26 -7.12
N TYR A 170 -17.08 -8.17 -6.70
CA TYR A 170 -15.85 -8.17 -5.90
C TYR A 170 -15.72 -6.88 -5.09
N PRO A 171 -14.88 -6.86 -4.03
CA PRO A 171 -14.62 -5.65 -3.26
C PRO A 171 -14.01 -4.53 -4.11
N ILE A 172 -14.55 -3.31 -3.96
CA ILE A 172 -14.09 -2.12 -4.68
C ILE A 172 -13.74 -1.03 -3.65
N ALA A 173 -12.56 -0.46 -3.80
CA ALA A 173 -12.17 0.76 -3.10
C ALA A 173 -12.72 1.98 -3.86
N TYR A 174 -13.72 2.61 -3.27
CA TYR A 174 -14.23 3.89 -3.73
C TYR A 174 -13.56 5.03 -2.99
N ALA A 175 -13.24 6.10 -3.69
CA ALA A 175 -12.72 7.33 -3.12
C ALA A 175 -13.23 8.54 -3.91
N TYR A 176 -13.56 9.62 -3.21
CA TYR A 176 -13.98 10.88 -3.83
C TYR A 176 -13.10 12.00 -3.32
N SER A 177 -12.19 12.47 -4.18
CA SER A 177 -11.20 13.47 -3.83
C SER A 177 -11.67 14.86 -4.23
N LEU A 178 -11.55 15.82 -3.31
CA LEU A 178 -11.61 17.24 -3.61
C LEU A 178 -10.29 17.87 -3.17
N LYS A 179 -9.41 18.15 -4.12
CA LYS A 179 -8.07 18.64 -3.84
C LYS A 179 -8.12 19.93 -3.01
N ARG A 180 -7.47 19.91 -1.84
CA ARG A 180 -7.44 21.02 -0.86
C ARG A 180 -8.83 21.48 -0.38
N ASN A 181 -9.89 20.68 -0.58
CA ASN A 181 -11.27 21.02 -0.21
C ASN A 181 -11.74 22.40 -0.71
N THR A 182 -11.28 22.81 -1.91
CA THR A 182 -11.73 24.04 -2.57
C THR A 182 -12.67 23.71 -3.73
N THR A 183 -13.73 24.50 -3.87
CA THR A 183 -14.71 24.40 -4.97
C THR A 183 -14.13 24.83 -6.32
N GLU A 184 -12.93 25.41 -6.35
CA GLU A 184 -12.19 25.72 -7.58
C GLU A 184 -11.63 24.46 -8.25
N ASN A 185 -11.37 23.41 -7.47
CA ASN A 185 -10.94 22.13 -7.99
C ASN A 185 -12.15 21.25 -8.32
N SER A 186 -12.10 20.55 -9.45
CA SER A 186 -13.11 19.55 -9.77
C SER A 186 -12.91 18.30 -8.90
N PRO A 187 -13.97 17.76 -8.27
CA PRO A 187 -13.88 16.48 -7.58
C PRO A 187 -13.48 15.36 -8.53
N GLN A 188 -12.75 14.37 -8.03
CA GLN A 188 -12.39 13.16 -8.78
C GLN A 188 -12.89 11.91 -8.06
N PHE A 189 -13.57 11.03 -8.81
CA PHE A 189 -14.07 9.77 -8.31
C PHE A 189 -13.17 8.62 -8.76
N TYR A 190 -12.79 7.79 -7.81
CA TYR A 190 -11.98 6.59 -8.02
C TYR A 190 -12.80 5.37 -7.65
N SER A 191 -12.67 4.33 -8.48
CA SER A 191 -13.26 3.01 -8.28
C SER A 191 -12.20 1.98 -8.63
N VAL A 192 -11.64 1.34 -7.62
CA VAL A 192 -10.48 0.44 -7.78
C VAL A 192 -10.86 -0.96 -7.31
N ALA A 193 -10.83 -1.93 -8.23
CA ALA A 193 -10.98 -3.34 -7.87
C ALA A 193 -9.83 -3.75 -6.96
N VAL A 194 -10.13 -4.07 -5.70
CA VAL A 194 -9.08 -4.31 -4.69
C VAL A 194 -8.20 -5.48 -5.11
N ASN A 195 -8.79 -6.55 -5.62
CA ASN A 195 -8.05 -7.73 -6.05
C ASN A 195 -7.02 -7.42 -7.16
N ASP A 196 -7.41 -6.65 -8.17
CA ASP A 196 -6.54 -6.33 -9.31
C ASP A 196 -5.42 -5.39 -8.88
N PHE A 197 -5.75 -4.40 -8.03
CA PHE A 197 -4.77 -3.53 -7.42
C PHE A 197 -3.72 -4.31 -6.61
N ILE A 198 -4.15 -5.31 -5.83
CA ILE A 198 -3.24 -6.17 -5.06
C ILE A 198 -2.33 -6.99 -5.98
N ILE A 199 -2.83 -7.50 -7.11
CA ILE A 199 -2.01 -8.22 -8.10
C ILE A 199 -0.91 -7.32 -8.67
N ASP A 200 -1.28 -6.10 -9.09
CA ASP A 200 -0.29 -5.14 -9.61
C ASP A 200 0.67 -4.66 -8.53
N TYR A 201 0.19 -4.50 -7.30
CA TYR A 201 1.03 -4.18 -6.16
C TYR A 201 2.04 -5.29 -5.83
N CYS A 202 1.66 -6.58 -5.99
CA CYS A 202 2.60 -7.69 -5.84
C CYS A 202 3.73 -7.64 -6.88
N ARG A 203 3.44 -7.17 -8.10
CA ARG A 203 4.46 -6.93 -9.14
C ARG A 203 5.38 -5.78 -8.76
N PHE A 204 4.83 -4.67 -8.26
CA PHE A 204 5.62 -3.55 -7.73
C PHE A 204 6.55 -3.99 -6.60
N LEU A 205 6.02 -4.75 -5.63
CA LEU A 205 6.80 -5.25 -4.50
C LEU A 205 7.96 -6.13 -4.91
N ARG A 206 7.77 -6.96 -5.94
CA ARG A 206 8.82 -7.85 -6.44
C ARG A 206 9.98 -7.03 -7.01
N ASP A 207 9.64 -6.03 -7.79
CA ASP A 207 10.62 -5.19 -8.47
C ASP A 207 11.34 -4.26 -7.50
N ILE A 208 10.63 -3.61 -6.56
CA ILE A 208 11.30 -2.76 -5.56
C ILE A 208 12.14 -3.58 -4.60
N LYS A 209 11.71 -4.80 -4.24
CA LYS A 209 12.56 -5.75 -3.50
C LYS A 209 13.84 -6.00 -4.28
N TYR A 210 13.73 -6.39 -5.56
CA TYR A 210 14.91 -6.63 -6.39
C TYR A 210 15.85 -5.42 -6.42
N LEU A 211 15.33 -4.20 -6.55
CA LEU A 211 16.14 -2.98 -6.49
C LEU A 211 16.83 -2.75 -5.15
N ILE A 212 16.23 -3.17 -4.03
CA ILE A 212 16.87 -3.07 -2.71
C ILE A 212 17.94 -4.16 -2.55
N GLN A 213 17.69 -5.36 -3.08
CA GLN A 213 18.59 -6.50 -2.95
C GLN A 213 19.95 -6.31 -3.65
N ILE A 214 20.04 -5.43 -4.65
CA ILE A 214 21.32 -5.12 -5.29
C ILE A 214 22.32 -4.45 -4.33
N PHE A 215 21.85 -3.93 -3.20
CA PHE A 215 22.66 -3.28 -2.16
C PHE A 215 22.97 -4.19 -0.98
N GLU A 216 22.62 -5.47 -1.06
CA GLU A 216 23.05 -6.45 -0.06
C GLU A 216 24.58 -6.51 -0.03
N LEU A 217 25.15 -6.52 1.17
CA LEU A 217 26.60 -6.67 1.37
C LEU A 217 27.03 -8.08 0.96
N GLU A 218 28.16 -8.18 0.26
CA GLU A 218 28.82 -9.47 0.02
C GLU A 218 29.48 -9.94 1.32
N ASP A 219 29.28 -11.22 1.68
CA ASP A 219 29.92 -11.89 2.83
C ASP A 219 31.44 -12.11 2.62
#